data_AF-A0A815UN91-F1
#
_entry.id   AF-A0A815UN91-F1
#
_cell.length_a   1.000
_cell.length_b   1.000
_cell.length_c   1.000
_cell.angle_alpha   90.00
_cell.angle_beta   90.00
_cell.angle_gamma   90.00
#
_symmetry.space_group_name_H-M   'P 1'
#
loop_
_entity.id
_entity.type
_entity.pdbx_description
1 polymer ?
#
loop_
_entity_poly.entity_id
_entity_poly.type
_entity_poly.pdbx_seq_one_letter_code
_entity_poly.pdbx_strand_id
1 'polypeptide(L)'
;MSIIYIQESATRGKVVLDTTVGDIEINAHYDYYDGTVFHRVVPNFIAQAGDPTGTGEGHESATGEFFADEFHTRLRFNRRGLVGMVNQGPNTNASQFFFTLGSTPELDKKNTLFGKVVGNILFNMLKLGEGEIIGEIPVHKHKIIKAEVISNPFDNMISRSRAKSQMIDDDNDEIN
;
A
#
# COMPACT_ATOMS: atom_id res chain seq x y z
N MET A 1 -31.66 -9.39 -17.92
CA MET A 1 -30.33 -8.80 -18.11
C MET A 1 -29.93 -8.15 -16.80
N SER A 2 -28.92 -8.65 -16.10
CA SER A 2 -28.41 -7.98 -14.89
C SER A 2 -27.38 -6.94 -15.30
N ILE A 3 -27.61 -5.69 -14.94
CA ILE A 3 -26.65 -4.59 -15.13
C ILE A 3 -25.90 -4.43 -13.82
N ILE A 4 -24.60 -4.68 -13.84
CA ILE A 4 -23.70 -4.44 -12.70
C ILE A 4 -23.11 -3.05 -12.87
N TYR A 5 -23.50 -2.10 -12.02
CA TYR A 5 -22.94 -0.75 -12.02
C TYR A 5 -21.67 -0.72 -11.14
N ILE A 6 -20.52 -0.46 -11.74
CA ILE A 6 -19.28 -0.15 -11.02
C ILE A 6 -19.16 1.38 -10.96
N GLN A 7 -19.32 1.97 -9.77
CA GLN A 7 -19.34 3.43 -9.59
C GLN A 7 -17.93 4.08 -9.49
N GLU A 8 -16.87 3.28 -9.49
CA GLU A 8 -15.50 3.75 -9.31
C GLU A 8 -14.89 4.29 -10.59
N SER A 9 -14.06 5.32 -10.46
CA SER A 9 -13.23 5.84 -11.54
C SER A 9 -12.19 4.81 -12.03
N ALA A 10 -11.81 4.90 -13.30
CA ALA A 10 -10.72 4.10 -13.85
C ALA A 10 -9.40 4.40 -13.11
N THR A 11 -8.62 3.36 -12.81
CA THR A 11 -7.34 3.47 -12.11
C THR A 11 -6.22 3.76 -13.12
N ARG A 12 -5.25 4.58 -12.74
CA ARG A 12 -4.03 4.84 -13.53
C ARG A 12 -2.84 4.33 -12.73
N GLY A 13 -2.04 3.45 -13.32
CA GLY A 13 -0.91 2.77 -12.69
C GLY A 13 -1.24 1.38 -12.15
N LYS A 14 -0.23 0.52 -12.05
CA LYS A 14 -0.32 -0.87 -11.57
C LYS A 14 1.00 -1.29 -10.92
N VAL A 15 0.90 -1.95 -9.76
CA VAL A 15 1.99 -2.51 -8.96
C VAL A 15 1.65 -3.93 -8.54
N VAL A 16 2.63 -4.81 -8.55
CA VAL A 16 2.54 -6.14 -7.94
C VAL A 16 3.36 -6.14 -6.66
N LEU A 17 2.75 -6.56 -5.56
CA LEU A 17 3.44 -6.88 -4.33
C LEU A 17 3.59 -8.38 -4.24
N ASP A 18 4.80 -8.90 -4.34
CA ASP A 18 5.09 -10.29 -4.05
C ASP A 18 5.09 -10.45 -2.55
N THR A 19 4.18 -11.25 -2.00
CA THR A 19 4.08 -11.46 -0.56
C THR A 19 4.20 -12.94 -0.22
N THR A 20 4.41 -13.24 1.07
CA THR A 20 4.45 -14.63 1.55
C THR A 20 3.17 -15.42 1.34
N VAL A 21 2.04 -14.75 1.10
CA VAL A 21 0.74 -15.40 0.82
C VAL A 21 0.44 -15.51 -0.68
N GLY A 22 1.39 -15.08 -1.52
CA GLY A 22 1.27 -14.96 -2.96
C GLY A 22 1.27 -13.49 -3.41
N ASP A 23 1.24 -13.29 -4.71
CA ASP A 23 1.29 -11.95 -5.30
C ASP A 23 0.02 -11.18 -4.93
N ILE A 24 0.11 -9.86 -4.79
CA ILE A 24 -0.99 -8.92 -4.53
C ILE A 24 -0.86 -7.74 -5.48
N GLU A 25 -1.76 -7.64 -6.46
CA GLU A 25 -1.78 -6.51 -7.38
C GLU A 25 -2.52 -5.31 -6.78
N ILE A 26 -1.82 -4.18 -6.68
CA ILE A 26 -2.33 -2.88 -6.23
C ILE A 26 -1.98 -1.78 -7.23
N ASN A 27 -2.45 -0.55 -7.00
CA ASN A 27 -1.96 0.62 -7.73
C ASN A 27 -1.19 1.45 -6.71
N ALA A 28 0.14 1.35 -6.72
CA ALA A 28 1.01 2.05 -5.79
C ALA A 28 2.32 2.43 -6.49
N HIS A 29 3.37 2.72 -5.75
CA HIS A 29 4.65 3.11 -6.31
C HIS A 29 5.77 2.66 -5.35
N TYR A 30 6.94 2.34 -5.91
CA TYR A 30 8.25 2.15 -5.25
C TYR A 30 8.63 0.83 -4.56
N ASP A 31 9.96 0.70 -4.44
CA ASP A 31 10.86 -0.32 -3.87
C ASP A 31 11.07 -0.21 -2.34
N TYR A 32 10.46 0.79 -1.70
CA TYR A 32 10.58 1.05 -0.26
C TYR A 32 9.95 -0.03 0.64
N TYR A 33 9.04 -0.83 0.08
CA TYR A 33 8.25 -1.80 0.84
C TYR A 33 8.86 -3.20 0.89
N ASP A 34 10.01 -3.40 0.24
CA ASP A 34 10.70 -4.69 0.21
C ASP A 34 11.15 -5.09 1.63
N GLY A 35 10.71 -6.27 2.06
CA GLY A 35 10.97 -6.82 3.40
C GLY A 35 10.02 -6.32 4.50
N THR A 36 9.12 -5.37 4.21
CA THR A 36 8.18 -4.85 5.22
C THR A 36 7.16 -5.92 5.65
N VAL A 37 6.77 -5.89 6.92
CA VAL A 37 5.85 -6.88 7.51
C VAL A 37 4.45 -6.30 7.71
N PHE A 38 3.45 -7.18 7.65
CA PHE A 38 2.11 -6.90 8.14
C PHE A 38 2.13 -6.97 9.67
N HIS A 39 2.39 -5.83 10.30
CA HIS A 39 2.60 -5.74 11.75
C HIS A 39 1.29 -5.70 12.53
N ARG A 40 0.18 -5.32 11.89
CA ARG A 40 -1.15 -5.25 12.51
C ARG A 40 -2.22 -5.82 11.59
N VAL A 41 -3.02 -6.74 12.11
CA VAL A 41 -4.12 -7.39 11.39
C VAL A 41 -5.32 -7.46 12.32
N VAL A 42 -6.45 -6.92 11.84
CA VAL A 42 -7.75 -6.98 12.52
C VAL A 42 -8.71 -7.73 11.60
N PRO A 43 -9.09 -8.97 11.93
CA PRO A 43 -9.96 -9.79 11.08
C PRO A 43 -11.25 -9.06 10.69
N ASN A 44 -11.65 -9.18 9.42
CA ASN A 44 -12.82 -8.50 8.84
C ASN A 44 -12.77 -6.96 8.85
N PHE A 45 -11.65 -6.37 9.23
CA PHE A 45 -11.46 -4.92 9.26
C PHE A 45 -10.31 -4.52 8.34
N ILE A 46 -9.07 -4.58 8.81
CA ILE A 46 -7.89 -4.15 8.05
C ILE A 46 -6.67 -5.05 8.27
N ALA A 47 -5.78 -5.07 7.27
CA ALA A 47 -4.41 -5.56 7.41
C ALA A 47 -3.44 -4.42 7.06
N GLN A 48 -2.56 -4.05 7.99
CA GLN A 48 -1.71 -2.87 7.92
C GLN A 48 -0.24 -3.24 7.74
N ALA A 49 0.43 -2.51 6.85
CA ALA A 49 1.83 -2.68 6.47
C ALA A 49 2.47 -1.32 6.15
N GLY A 50 3.67 -1.35 5.57
CA GLY A 50 4.37 -0.13 5.13
C GLY A 50 5.27 0.50 6.19
N ASP A 51 5.53 -0.20 7.30
CA ASP A 51 6.54 0.18 8.27
C ASP A 51 7.82 -0.67 8.07
N PRO A 52 8.96 -0.09 7.63
CA PRO A 52 10.24 -0.78 7.52
C PRO A 52 10.77 -1.36 8.82
N THR A 53 10.42 -0.74 9.96
CA THR A 53 10.84 -1.22 11.28
C THR A 53 9.96 -2.37 11.78
N GLY A 54 8.74 -2.48 11.26
CA GLY A 54 7.78 -3.53 11.63
C GLY A 54 7.21 -3.41 13.05
N THR A 55 7.43 -2.27 13.71
CA THR A 55 6.93 -1.98 15.07
C THR A 55 5.51 -1.39 15.05
N GLY A 56 5.13 -0.75 13.95
CA GLY A 56 3.92 0.05 13.78
C GLY A 56 4.13 1.53 14.08
N GLU A 57 5.30 1.93 14.58
CA GLU A 57 5.61 3.32 14.93
C GLU A 57 6.27 4.09 13.78
N GLY A 58 6.86 3.40 12.79
CA GLY A 58 7.58 4.04 11.70
C GLY A 58 6.64 4.82 10.77
N HIS A 59 6.71 6.15 10.78
CA HIS A 59 5.90 7.05 9.96
C HIS A 59 6.77 7.98 9.11
N GLU A 60 7.69 7.41 8.33
CA GLU A 60 8.51 8.18 7.38
C GLU A 60 7.84 8.19 6.01
N SER A 61 7.69 9.36 5.40
CA SER A 61 7.22 9.48 4.01
C SER A 61 8.39 9.42 3.03
N ALA A 62 8.09 9.14 1.77
CA ALA A 62 9.07 9.21 0.69
C ALA A 62 9.62 10.63 0.43
N THR A 63 9.12 11.68 1.08
CA THR A 63 9.68 13.04 1.02
C THR A 63 10.30 13.48 2.35
N GLY A 64 10.10 12.71 3.43
CA GLY A 64 10.45 13.11 4.80
C GLY A 64 9.39 14.01 5.46
N GLU A 65 8.38 14.44 4.72
CA GLU A 65 7.26 15.25 5.23
C GLU A 65 5.93 14.52 5.07
N PHE A 66 5.01 14.75 6.00
CA PHE A 66 3.65 14.24 5.86
C PHE A 66 2.93 14.88 4.66
N PHE A 67 2.03 14.13 4.03
CA PHE A 67 1.20 14.65 2.94
C PHE A 67 -0.30 14.69 3.30
N ALA A 68 -1.00 15.57 2.60
CA ALA A 68 -2.40 15.89 2.84
C ALA A 68 -3.33 14.71 2.57
N ASP A 69 -4.48 14.69 3.25
CA ASP A 69 -5.53 13.72 2.97
C ASP A 69 -6.25 14.05 1.66
N GLU A 70 -6.48 13.04 0.82
CA GLU A 70 -7.20 13.19 -0.44
C GLU A 70 -8.52 12.40 -0.41
N PHE A 71 -9.64 13.12 -0.37
CA PHE A 71 -10.97 12.53 -0.32
C PHE A 71 -11.76 12.76 -1.60
N HIS A 72 -12.29 11.70 -2.20
CA HIS A 72 -13.21 11.80 -3.33
C HIS A 72 -14.59 11.25 -2.93
N THR A 73 -15.67 11.94 -3.31
CA THR A 73 -17.06 11.52 -3.10
C THR A 73 -17.43 10.12 -3.63
N ARG A 74 -16.72 9.59 -4.62
CA ARG A 74 -16.98 8.27 -5.23
C ARG A 74 -16.12 7.15 -4.63
N LEU A 75 -15.07 7.50 -3.88
CA LEU A 75 -14.19 6.54 -3.24
C LEU A 75 -14.67 6.36 -1.80
N ARG A 76 -15.08 5.14 -1.48
CA ARG A 76 -15.67 4.76 -0.19
C ARG A 76 -15.17 3.40 0.22
N PHE A 77 -14.90 3.22 1.50
CA PHE A 77 -14.50 1.96 2.09
C PHE A 77 -15.70 1.02 2.31
N ASN A 78 -16.42 0.69 1.23
CA ASN A 78 -17.67 -0.07 1.28
C ASN A 78 -17.50 -1.58 1.03
N ARG A 79 -16.27 -2.05 0.80
CA ARG A 79 -15.98 -3.47 0.56
C ARG A 79 -14.52 -3.81 0.87
N ARG A 80 -14.26 -5.10 0.95
CA ARG A 80 -12.90 -5.67 0.99
C ARG A 80 -12.14 -5.43 -0.32
N GLY A 81 -10.82 -5.42 -0.26
CA GLY A 81 -9.98 -5.23 -1.44
C GLY A 81 -9.70 -3.77 -1.78
N LEU A 82 -9.86 -2.86 -0.83
CA LEU A 82 -9.50 -1.45 -0.99
C LEU A 82 -8.18 -1.17 -0.26
N VAL A 83 -7.41 -0.23 -0.77
CA VAL A 83 -6.12 0.16 -0.21
C VAL A 83 -6.19 1.62 0.23
N GLY A 84 -5.89 1.86 1.52
CA GLY A 84 -5.93 3.18 2.13
C GLY A 84 -4.64 3.54 2.86
N MET A 85 -4.38 4.83 3.00
CA MET A 85 -3.23 5.35 3.77
C MET A 85 -3.54 5.42 5.25
N VAL A 86 -2.59 5.00 6.09
CA VAL A 86 -2.64 5.21 7.53
C VAL A 86 -2.20 6.64 7.82
N ASN A 87 -2.86 7.29 8.77
CA ASN A 87 -2.50 8.60 9.29
C ASN A 87 -2.62 8.63 10.82
N GLN A 88 -1.95 9.59 11.45
CA GLN A 88 -2.00 9.86 12.90
C GLN A 88 -2.90 11.06 13.25
N GLY A 89 -3.74 11.49 12.30
CA GLY A 89 -4.52 12.71 12.35
C GLY A 89 -4.66 13.36 10.98
N PRO A 90 -5.41 14.47 10.86
CA PRO A 90 -5.60 15.14 9.58
C PRO A 90 -4.27 15.53 8.91
N ASN A 91 -4.10 15.17 7.64
CA ASN A 91 -2.93 15.48 6.81
C ASN A 91 -1.60 14.92 7.32
N THR A 92 -1.63 13.74 7.97
CA THR A 92 -0.42 13.07 8.48
C THR A 92 -0.14 11.74 7.78
N ASN A 93 -0.42 11.68 6.47
CA ASN A 93 -0.12 10.47 5.69
C ASN A 93 1.39 10.32 5.49
N ALA A 94 1.88 9.09 5.63
CA ALA A 94 3.28 8.72 5.50
C ALA A 94 3.45 7.50 4.57
N SER A 95 4.30 6.53 4.91
CA SER A 95 4.48 5.28 4.15
C SER A 95 3.54 4.16 4.56
N GLN A 96 2.93 4.22 5.74
CA GLN A 96 2.06 3.15 6.21
C GLN A 96 0.73 3.12 5.44
N PHE A 97 0.30 1.92 5.06
CA PHE A 97 -0.94 1.68 4.35
C PHE A 97 -1.65 0.44 4.87
N PHE A 98 -2.92 0.28 4.52
CA PHE A 98 -3.71 -0.87 4.91
C PHE A 98 -4.58 -1.39 3.76
N PHE A 99 -4.87 -2.68 3.81
CA PHE A 99 -5.88 -3.36 3.03
C PHE A 99 -7.17 -3.50 3.81
N THR A 100 -8.32 -3.29 3.18
CA THR A 100 -9.61 -3.62 3.78
C THR A 100 -9.92 -5.11 3.63
N LEU A 101 -10.16 -5.78 4.76
CA LEU A 101 -10.63 -7.17 4.82
C LEU A 101 -12.17 -7.26 4.86
N GLY A 102 -12.84 -6.14 5.18
CA GLY A 102 -14.29 -5.99 5.18
C GLY A 102 -14.75 -4.62 4.69
N SER A 103 -16.00 -4.28 4.95
CA SER A 103 -16.52 -2.92 4.75
C SER A 103 -16.18 -2.09 5.98
N THR A 104 -15.56 -0.92 5.79
CA THR A 104 -15.02 -0.08 6.86
C THR A 104 -15.42 1.40 6.69
N PRO A 105 -16.74 1.72 6.65
CA PRO A 105 -17.24 3.07 6.43
C PRO A 105 -16.77 4.08 7.48
N GLU A 106 -16.32 3.63 8.65
CA GLU A 106 -15.73 4.46 9.70
C GLU A 106 -14.40 5.13 9.31
N LEU A 107 -13.75 4.65 8.24
CA LEU A 107 -12.53 5.20 7.66
C LEU A 107 -12.82 6.22 6.54
N ASP A 108 -14.08 6.32 6.09
CA ASP A 108 -14.48 7.30 5.08
C ASP A 108 -14.23 8.72 5.59
N LYS A 109 -13.62 9.56 4.74
CA LYS A 109 -13.21 10.94 5.05
C LYS A 109 -12.22 11.06 6.22
N LYS A 110 -11.62 9.95 6.66
CA LYS A 110 -10.52 9.94 7.62
C LYS A 110 -9.24 9.49 6.94
N ASN A 111 -9.31 8.48 6.08
CA ASN A 111 -8.15 7.92 5.40
C ASN A 111 -8.26 8.10 3.89
N THR A 112 -7.13 8.39 3.26
CA THR A 112 -7.04 8.51 1.80
C THR A 112 -7.17 7.13 1.16
N LEU A 113 -8.18 6.93 0.31
CA LEU A 113 -8.33 5.72 -0.50
C LEU A 113 -7.66 5.95 -1.85
N PHE A 114 -6.57 5.24 -2.13
CA PHE A 114 -5.76 5.45 -3.33
C PHE A 114 -5.72 4.23 -4.27
N GLY A 115 -6.14 3.05 -3.80
CA GLY A 115 -6.00 1.82 -4.57
C GLY A 115 -7.10 0.79 -4.30
N LYS A 116 -7.10 -0.24 -5.15
CA LYS A 116 -7.88 -1.46 -4.95
C LYS A 116 -7.08 -2.66 -5.44
N VAL A 117 -7.34 -3.80 -4.81
CA VAL A 117 -6.78 -5.10 -5.19
C VAL A 117 -7.53 -5.63 -6.42
N VAL A 118 -6.80 -6.18 -7.38
CA VAL A 118 -7.39 -6.78 -8.59
C VAL A 118 -8.04 -8.13 -8.26
N GLY A 119 -9.23 -8.37 -8.80
CA GLY A 119 -10.15 -9.41 -8.31
C GLY A 119 -9.63 -10.86 -8.37
N ASN A 120 -8.76 -11.19 -9.33
CA ASN A 120 -8.13 -12.52 -9.43
C ASN A 120 -7.20 -12.83 -8.25
N ILE A 121 -6.67 -11.80 -7.60
CA ILE A 121 -5.64 -11.89 -6.56
C ILE A 121 -6.19 -11.51 -5.17
N LEU A 122 -7.45 -11.08 -5.11
CA LEU A 122 -8.13 -10.73 -3.87
C LEU A 122 -8.04 -11.85 -2.81
N PHE A 123 -8.08 -13.12 -3.23
CA PHE A 123 -7.99 -14.25 -2.31
C PHE A 123 -6.64 -14.32 -1.57
N ASN A 124 -5.53 -13.98 -2.24
CA ASN A 124 -4.22 -13.93 -1.60
C ASN A 124 -4.19 -12.86 -0.51
N MET A 125 -4.78 -11.69 -0.79
CA MET A 125 -4.89 -10.62 0.21
C MET A 125 -5.74 -11.07 1.42
N LEU A 126 -6.82 -11.82 1.22
CA LEU A 126 -7.65 -12.29 2.34
C LEU A 126 -6.93 -13.26 3.27
N LYS A 127 -5.98 -14.04 2.76
CA LYS A 127 -5.11 -14.90 3.59
C LYS A 127 -4.27 -14.10 4.59
N LEU A 128 -4.01 -12.80 4.36
CA LEU A 128 -3.33 -11.96 5.34
C LEU A 128 -4.13 -11.82 6.64
N GLY A 129 -5.46 -11.96 6.57
CA GLY A 129 -6.36 -11.96 7.71
C GLY A 129 -6.53 -13.33 8.37
N GLU A 130 -5.95 -14.39 7.80
CA GLU A 130 -6.03 -15.75 8.29
C GLU A 130 -4.82 -16.06 9.18
N GLY A 131 -5.04 -16.60 10.37
CA GLY A 131 -3.97 -16.99 11.28
C GLY A 131 -4.27 -16.66 12.74
N GLU A 132 -3.36 -17.05 13.61
CA GLU A 132 -3.42 -16.71 15.03
C GLU A 132 -3.00 -15.25 15.23
N ILE A 133 -3.89 -14.48 15.85
CA ILE A 133 -3.69 -13.04 16.11
C ILE A 133 -3.88 -12.82 17.61
N ILE A 134 -2.87 -12.24 18.24
CA ILE A 134 -2.91 -11.88 19.66
C ILE A 134 -3.17 -10.38 19.74
N GLY A 135 -4.37 -10.01 20.17
CA GLY A 135 -4.85 -8.63 20.11
C GLY A 135 -5.05 -8.20 18.66
N GLU A 136 -4.08 -7.46 18.12
CA GLU A 136 -4.07 -7.02 16.72
C GLU A 136 -2.75 -7.40 16.01
N ILE A 137 -1.88 -8.17 16.67
CA ILE A 137 -0.57 -8.54 16.14
C ILE A 137 -0.63 -10.00 15.68
N PRO A 138 -0.36 -10.29 14.39
CA PRO A 138 -0.31 -11.66 13.93
C PRO A 138 0.93 -12.38 14.49
N VAL A 139 0.74 -13.60 14.99
CA VAL A 139 1.83 -14.44 15.52
C VAL A 139 2.84 -14.75 14.43
N HIS A 140 2.34 -15.09 13.24
CA HIS A 140 3.14 -15.26 12.03
C HIS A 140 2.94 -14.05 11.12
N LYS A 141 3.87 -13.09 11.18
CA LYS A 141 3.84 -11.90 10.33
C LYS A 141 4.14 -12.26 8.88
N HIS A 142 3.19 -12.01 8.00
CA HIS A 142 3.43 -12.00 6.56
C HIS A 142 4.32 -10.81 6.19
N LYS A 143 5.04 -10.94 5.07
CA LYS A 143 5.92 -9.87 4.57
C LYS A 143 5.75 -9.66 3.08
N ILE A 144 6.00 -8.42 2.67
CA ILE A 144 6.20 -8.03 1.29
C ILE A 144 7.64 -8.42 0.95
N ILE A 145 7.80 -9.34 0.01
CA ILE A 145 9.10 -9.80 -0.47
C ILE A 145 9.65 -8.77 -1.45
N LYS A 146 8.80 -8.29 -2.37
CA LYS A 146 9.17 -7.36 -3.42
C LYS A 146 7.98 -6.53 -3.88
N ALA A 147 8.20 -5.27 -4.24
CA ALA A 147 7.24 -4.42 -4.92
C ALA A 147 7.71 -4.09 -6.36
N GLU A 148 6.92 -4.47 -7.36
CA GLU A 148 7.21 -4.23 -8.77
C GLU A 148 6.17 -3.31 -9.42
N VAL A 149 6.62 -2.21 -10.04
CA VAL A 149 5.75 -1.30 -10.79
C VAL A 149 5.59 -1.80 -12.23
N ILE A 150 4.39 -2.26 -12.59
CA ILE A 150 4.06 -2.75 -13.93
C ILE A 150 3.67 -1.61 -14.86
N SER A 151 2.95 -0.61 -14.32
CA SER A 151 2.56 0.58 -15.07
C SER A 151 2.72 1.79 -14.16
N ASN A 152 3.57 2.72 -14.59
CA ASN A 152 3.73 4.02 -13.96
C ASN A 152 2.99 5.07 -14.79
N PRO A 153 1.99 5.78 -14.24
CA PRO A 153 1.28 6.85 -14.95
C PRO A 153 2.00 8.21 -14.86
N PHE A 154 3.14 8.29 -14.17
CA PHE A 154 3.94 9.50 -13.98
C PHE A 154 5.26 9.41 -14.73
N ASP A 155 5.45 10.27 -15.72
CA ASP A 155 6.63 10.27 -16.59
C ASP A 155 7.93 10.69 -15.88
N ASN A 156 7.83 11.48 -14.80
CA ASN A 156 8.96 12.16 -14.15
C ASN A 156 9.39 11.56 -12.80
N MET A 157 8.96 10.34 -12.50
CA MET A 157 9.17 9.74 -11.18
C MET A 157 10.32 8.74 -11.22
N ILE A 158 11.51 9.16 -10.78
CA ILE A 158 12.73 8.34 -10.70
C ILE A 158 12.86 7.81 -9.26
N SER A 159 13.10 6.50 -9.09
CA SER A 159 13.36 5.92 -7.76
C SER A 159 14.61 6.56 -7.13
N ARG A 160 14.59 6.80 -5.81
CA ARG A 160 15.78 7.24 -5.06
C ARG A 160 16.94 6.24 -5.19
N SER A 161 16.65 4.93 -5.28
CA SER A 161 17.70 3.92 -5.48
C SER A 161 18.36 4.10 -6.85
N ARG A 162 17.55 4.30 -7.89
CA ARG A 162 18.00 4.55 -9.27
C ARG A 162 18.69 5.91 -9.43
N ALA A 163 18.18 6.96 -8.78
CA ALA A 163 18.81 8.27 -8.72
C ALA A 163 20.18 8.22 -8.01
N LYS A 164 20.30 7.42 -6.94
CA LYS A 164 21.56 7.21 -6.23
C LYS A 164 22.55 6.39 -7.06
N SER A 165 22.10 5.38 -7.80
CA SER A 165 22.93 4.65 -8.76
C SER A 165 23.43 5.56 -9.89
N GLN A 166 22.56 6.40 -10.45
CA GLN A 166 22.93 7.36 -11.50
C GLN A 166 23.93 8.42 -11.03
N MET A 167 23.78 8.93 -9.80
CA MET A 167 24.77 9.85 -9.22
C MET A 167 26.13 9.19 -8.99
N ILE A 168 26.19 7.90 -8.64
CA ILE A 168 27.45 7.17 -8.46
C ILE A 168 28.13 6.90 -9.81
N ASP A 169 27.35 6.65 -10.87
CA ASP A 169 27.88 6.45 -12.21
C ASP A 169 28.43 7.79 -12.78
N ASP A 170 27.72 8.90 -12.58
CA ASP A 170 28.16 10.24 -13.01
C ASP A 170 29.45 10.71 -12.28
N ASP A 171 29.59 10.41 -10.98
CA ASP A 171 30.80 10.75 -10.21
C ASP A 171 32.05 9.92 -10.64
N ASN A 172 31.86 8.71 -11.19
CA ASN A 172 32.97 7.88 -11.66
C ASN A 172 33.47 8.28 -13.05
N ASP A 173 32.62 8.90 -13.87
CA ASP A 173 33.00 9.41 -15.19
C ASP A 173 33.71 10.78 -15.13
N GLU A 174 33.60 11.54 -14.03
CA GLU A 174 34.36 12.79 -13.81
C GLU A 174 35.79 12.58 -13.29
N ILE A 175 36.14 11.38 -12.82
CA ILE A 175 37.46 11.07 -12.22
C ILE A 175 38.42 10.39 -13.23
N ASN A 176 37.99 10.14 -14.47
CA ASN A 176 38.76 9.42 -15.49
C ASN A 176 39.13 10.27 -16.71
#